data_AF-W9R6L7-F1
#
_entry.id   AF-W9R6L7-F1
#
_cell.length_a   1.000
_cell.length_b   1.000
_cell.length_c   1.000
_cell.angle_alpha   90.00
_cell.angle_beta   90.00
_cell.angle_gamma   90.00
#
_symmetry.space_group_name_H-M   'P 1'
#
loop_
_entity.id
_entity.type
_entity.pdbx_description
1 polymer ?
#
loop_
_entity_poly.entity_id
_entity_poly.type
_entity_poly.pdbx_seq_one_letter_code
_entity_poly.pdbx_strand_id
1 'polypeptide(L)'
;MNNNNFSLIIHRLLFIVIGVAIATATYSYTFTFHRRPSSAHQAQPEPNLPTRRVLYEAHGDDVGPLMRAGGKVPLGVRSKTLRIVVTGGAGFVGSHLVDRLIARGHSVIVVDNFFTGRKDNLVHHFGNPRFELIRHDVVEPILLEVDQIYHLACPASPVHYKFNPVKTIISFSSFLN
;
A
#
# COMPACT_ATOMS: atom_id res chain seq x y z
N MET A 1 41.30 -35.69 10.72
CA MET A 1 40.31 -35.65 11.81
C MET A 1 40.07 -34.20 12.18
N ASN A 2 39.03 -33.57 11.64
CA ASN A 2 38.69 -32.16 11.91
C ASN A 2 37.50 -32.11 12.88
N ASN A 3 37.77 -32.34 14.16
CA ASN A 3 36.74 -32.42 15.21
C ASN A 3 36.09 -31.06 15.53
N ASN A 4 36.72 -29.95 15.13
CA ASN A 4 36.27 -28.59 15.50
C ASN A 4 35.04 -28.13 14.68
N ASN A 5 34.94 -28.55 13.42
CA ASN A 5 33.79 -28.22 12.56
C ASN A 5 32.55 -29.06 12.93
N PHE A 6 32.76 -30.29 13.41
CA PHE A 6 31.68 -31.19 13.83
C PHE A 6 30.97 -30.69 15.09
N SER A 7 31.73 -30.20 16.08
CA SER A 7 31.19 -29.61 17.31
C SER A 7 30.30 -28.38 17.00
N LEU A 8 30.74 -27.49 16.10
CA LEU A 8 29.97 -26.29 15.73
C LEU A 8 28.63 -26.63 15.04
N ILE A 9 28.60 -27.68 14.22
CA ILE A 9 27.39 -28.13 13.52
C ILE A 9 26.39 -28.76 14.51
N ILE A 10 26.87 -29.55 15.47
CA ILE A 10 26.03 -30.15 16.51
C ILE A 10 25.36 -29.09 17.38
N HIS A 11 26.10 -28.05 17.79
CA HIS A 11 25.53 -26.97 18.59
C HIS A 11 24.43 -26.22 17.83
N ARG A 12 24.59 -25.95 16.53
CA ARG A 12 23.54 -25.30 15.71
C ARG A 12 22.29 -26.16 15.58
N LEU A 13 22.43 -27.48 15.40
CA LEU A 13 21.29 -28.41 15.36
C LEU A 13 20.56 -28.47 16.70
N LEU A 14 21.29 -28.44 17.81
CA LEU A 14 20.71 -28.46 19.15
C LEU A 14 19.85 -27.22 19.42
N PHE A 15 20.30 -26.02 19.01
CA PHE A 15 19.49 -24.80 19.11
C PHE A 15 18.20 -24.84 18.29
N ILE A 16 18.25 -25.41 17.08
CA ILE A 16 17.06 -25.54 16.22
C ILE A 16 16.03 -26.48 16.86
N VAL A 17 16.46 -27.65 17.34
CA VAL A 17 15.55 -28.63 17.95
C VAL A 17 14.92 -28.08 19.23
N ILE A 18 15.69 -27.39 20.07
CA ILE A 18 15.18 -26.74 21.28
C ILE A 18 14.18 -25.63 20.93
N GLY A 19 14.49 -24.80 19.93
CA GLY A 19 13.58 -23.74 19.47
C GLY A 19 12.24 -24.28 18.98
N VAL A 20 12.25 -25.33 18.18
CA VAL A 20 11.03 -26.00 17.69
C VAL A 20 10.23 -26.60 18.84
N ALA A 21 10.87 -27.23 19.83
CA ALA A 21 10.19 -27.80 20.99
C ALA A 21 9.49 -26.72 21.83
N ILE A 22 10.14 -25.58 22.09
CA ILE A 22 9.57 -24.45 22.83
C ILE A 22 8.37 -23.83 22.08
N ALA A 23 8.50 -23.62 20.77
CA ALA A 23 7.41 -23.10 19.95
C ALA A 23 6.18 -24.04 19.95
N THR A 24 6.42 -25.36 19.90
CA THR A 24 5.34 -26.35 19.89
C THR A 24 4.62 -26.43 21.25
N ALA A 25 5.39 -26.36 22.35
CA ALA A 25 4.85 -26.37 23.70
C ALA A 25 4.02 -25.10 24.00
N THR A 26 4.54 -23.93 23.63
CA THR A 26 3.84 -22.64 23.80
C THR A 26 2.56 -22.58 22.97
N TYR A 27 2.60 -22.96 21.69
CA TYR A 27 1.41 -23.02 20.84
C TYR A 27 0.32 -23.95 21.40
N SER A 28 0.72 -25.14 21.88
CA SER A 28 -0.20 -26.09 22.48
C SER A 28 -0.83 -25.57 23.79
N TYR A 29 -0.06 -24.84 24.60
CA TYR A 29 -0.55 -24.23 25.84
C TYR A 29 -1.53 -23.08 25.56
N THR A 30 -1.22 -22.20 24.61
CA THR A 30 -2.08 -21.05 24.24
C THR A 30 -3.36 -21.51 23.55
N PHE A 31 -3.28 -22.54 22.70
CA PHE A 31 -4.44 -23.11 22.01
C PHE A 31 -5.41 -23.82 22.95
N THR A 32 -4.91 -24.42 24.04
CA THR A 32 -5.76 -25.09 25.04
C THR A 32 -6.45 -24.07 25.96
N PHE A 33 -5.83 -22.93 26.26
CA PHE A 33 -6.41 -21.90 27.14
C PHE A 33 -7.56 -21.10 26.51
N HIS A 34 -7.65 -21.02 25.18
CA HIS A 34 -8.72 -20.31 24.46
C HIS A 34 -9.97 -21.16 24.16
N ARG A 35 -10.02 -22.44 24.57
CA ARG A 35 -11.25 -23.24 24.55
C ARG A 35 -11.82 -23.40 25.96
N ARG A 36 -12.43 -22.34 26.50
CA ARG A 36 -13.52 -22.53 27.47
C ARG A 36 -14.84 -22.61 26.71
N PRO A 37 -15.66 -23.65 26.93
CA PRO A 37 -16.96 -23.77 26.30
C PRO A 37 -17.93 -22.81 27.01
N SER A 38 -18.65 -22.01 26.24
CA SER A 38 -19.86 -21.34 26.72
C SER A 38 -21.03 -21.86 25.90
N SER A 39 -22.01 -22.31 26.67
CA SER A 39 -23.08 -23.23 26.31
C SER A 39 -24.09 -22.66 25.32
N ALA A 40 -24.74 -23.59 24.63
CA ALA A 40 -25.90 -23.46 23.76
C ALA A 40 -26.87 -22.30 24.05
N HIS A 41 -27.25 -21.57 23.00
CA HIS A 41 -28.62 -21.09 22.82
C HIS A 41 -29.04 -21.11 21.34
N GLN A 42 -30.32 -21.41 21.16
CA GLN A 42 -31.02 -21.84 19.96
C GLN A 42 -31.00 -20.89 18.76
N ALA A 43 -31.12 -21.50 17.59
CA ALA A 43 -31.42 -20.86 16.31
C ALA A 43 -32.83 -20.24 16.28
N GLN A 44 -32.93 -19.04 15.70
CA GLN A 44 -34.13 -18.53 15.04
C GLN A 44 -33.73 -17.89 13.69
N PRO A 45 -34.52 -18.06 12.61
CA PRO A 45 -34.27 -17.45 11.30
C PRO A 45 -34.91 -16.04 11.24
N GLU A 46 -34.44 -15.17 10.31
CA GLU A 46 -35.09 -13.99 9.67
C GLU A 46 -34.04 -12.88 9.36
N PRO A 47 -34.27 -11.94 8.43
CA PRO A 47 -34.50 -12.07 6.99
C PRO A 47 -33.37 -11.39 6.16
N ASN A 48 -33.40 -11.64 4.84
CA ASN A 48 -32.52 -11.04 3.84
C ASN A 48 -32.40 -9.50 3.94
N LEU A 49 -31.18 -8.96 4.09
CA LEU A 49 -30.89 -7.55 3.80
C LEU A 49 -30.01 -7.41 2.55
N PRO A 50 -30.41 -6.60 1.55
CA PRO A 50 -29.79 -6.55 0.25
C PRO A 50 -28.43 -5.84 0.27
N THR A 51 -27.57 -6.34 -0.61
CA THR A 51 -26.25 -5.86 -0.99
C THR A 51 -26.22 -4.35 -1.15
N ARG A 52 -25.22 -3.73 -0.50
CA ARG A 52 -24.77 -2.32 -0.56
C ARG A 52 -24.41 -1.87 -1.99
N ARG A 53 -25.40 -1.89 -2.87
CA ARG A 53 -25.50 -1.19 -4.16
C ARG A 53 -26.71 -0.27 -3.97
N VAL A 54 -26.65 0.94 -4.50
CA VAL A 54 -27.67 1.99 -4.35
C VAL A 54 -27.56 2.81 -3.06
N LEU A 55 -26.59 3.72 -3.05
CA LEU A 55 -26.81 5.06 -2.49
C LEU A 55 -26.08 6.09 -3.37
N TYR A 56 -26.40 6.04 -4.66
CA TYR A 56 -26.25 7.15 -5.59
C TYR A 56 -27.60 7.24 -6.28
N GLU A 57 -28.49 8.06 -5.73
CA GLU A 57 -29.55 8.81 -6.40
C GLU A 57 -30.60 9.20 -5.35
N ALA A 58 -30.72 10.51 -5.14
CA ALA A 58 -31.96 11.27 -4.93
C ALA A 58 -31.76 12.42 -3.91
N HIS A 59 -31.48 13.62 -4.41
CA HIS A 59 -32.31 14.83 -4.17
C HIS A 59 -31.73 16.05 -4.90
N GLY A 60 -32.30 16.38 -6.07
CA GLY A 60 -32.64 17.78 -6.41
C GLY A 60 -34.04 18.07 -5.83
N ASP A 61 -34.51 19.28 -5.56
CA ASP A 61 -34.16 20.62 -6.05
C ASP A 61 -34.53 21.71 -4.99
N ASP A 62 -34.05 22.94 -5.22
CA ASP A 62 -34.55 24.26 -4.79
C ASP A 62 -34.02 25.05 -3.54
N VAL A 63 -33.35 26.17 -3.88
CA VAL A 63 -33.22 27.54 -3.29
C VAL A 63 -32.53 27.85 -1.94
N GLY A 64 -31.37 28.54 -2.02
CA GLY A 64 -30.92 29.59 -1.05
C GLY A 64 -29.61 29.34 -0.26
N PRO A 65 -28.70 30.33 -0.10
CA PRO A 65 -27.36 30.12 0.46
C PRO A 65 -27.31 30.37 1.97
N LEU A 66 -26.93 29.38 2.79
CA LEU A 66 -26.59 29.66 4.19
C LEU A 66 -25.61 28.65 4.83
N MET A 67 -24.48 29.21 5.25
CA MET A 67 -23.63 28.82 6.39
C MET A 67 -23.06 27.40 6.43
N ARG A 68 -21.78 27.25 6.07
CA ARG A 68 -20.64 27.26 7.02
C ARG A 68 -20.72 26.18 8.11
N ALA A 69 -20.43 24.94 7.74
CA ALA A 69 -19.79 23.98 8.65
C ALA A 69 -18.29 24.29 8.68
N GLY A 70 -17.94 25.31 9.45
CA GLY A 70 -16.55 25.69 9.72
C GLY A 70 -15.86 24.65 10.60
N GLY A 71 -15.32 23.61 9.98
CA GLY A 71 -14.16 22.92 10.52
C GLY A 71 -12.98 23.89 10.45
N LYS A 72 -12.78 24.67 11.52
CA LYS A 72 -11.62 25.56 11.66
C LYS A 72 -10.37 24.69 11.75
N VAL A 73 -9.76 24.37 10.61
CA VAL A 73 -8.34 24.01 10.58
C VAL A 73 -7.60 25.18 11.23
N PRO A 74 -6.75 24.94 12.25
CA PRO A 74 -6.04 26.03 12.90
C PRO A 74 -5.22 26.78 11.85
N LEU A 75 -5.57 28.05 11.63
CA LEU A 75 -4.79 29.01 10.84
C LEU A 75 -3.43 29.16 11.53
N GLY A 76 -2.47 28.33 11.15
CA GLY A 76 -1.14 28.32 11.78
C GLY A 76 -0.22 27.21 11.29
N VAL A 77 -0.76 26.08 10.81
CA VAL A 77 0.06 25.11 10.09
C VAL A 77 0.17 25.59 8.64
N ARG A 78 1.21 26.36 8.33
CA ARG A 78 1.63 26.46 6.93
C ARG A 78 1.88 25.03 6.46
N SER A 79 1.06 24.52 5.54
CA SER A 79 1.30 23.21 4.95
C SER A 79 2.70 23.24 4.35
N LYS A 80 3.59 22.35 4.81
CA LYS A 80 4.97 22.27 4.32
C LYS A 80 4.90 22.04 2.80
N THR A 81 5.60 22.87 2.01
CA THR A 81 5.85 22.57 0.60
C THR A 81 6.77 21.36 0.55
N LEU A 82 6.29 20.27 -0.06
CA LEU A 82 7.01 19.02 -0.20
C LEU A 82 7.56 18.90 -1.62
N ARG A 83 8.66 18.17 -1.76
CA ARG A 83 9.18 17.68 -3.03
C ARG A 83 8.73 16.24 -3.22
N ILE A 84 7.90 15.99 -4.23
CA ILE A 84 7.15 14.75 -4.39
C ILE A 84 7.48 14.11 -5.73
N VAL A 85 7.80 12.82 -5.75
CA VAL A 85 7.92 12.03 -6.97
C VAL A 85 6.61 11.31 -7.27
N VAL A 86 6.19 11.35 -8.53
CA VAL A 86 5.07 10.55 -9.05
C VAL A 86 5.59 9.69 -10.21
N THR A 87 5.68 8.38 -10.01
CA THR A 87 5.96 7.46 -11.12
C THR A 87 4.68 7.17 -11.90
N GLY A 88 4.76 7.02 -13.22
CA GLY A 88 3.56 6.85 -14.04
C GLY A 88 2.68 8.12 -14.09
N GLY A 89 3.27 9.28 -13.82
CA GLY A 89 2.57 10.56 -13.72
C GLY A 89 1.98 11.06 -15.05
N ALA A 90 2.43 10.55 -16.19
CA ALA A 90 1.83 10.87 -17.49
C ALA A 90 0.59 10.00 -17.83
N GLY A 91 0.26 9.02 -16.97
CA GLY A 91 -0.93 8.19 -17.10
C GLY A 91 -2.23 8.92 -16.71
N PHE A 92 -3.37 8.25 -16.86
CA PHE A 92 -4.69 8.83 -16.54
C PHE A 92 -4.79 9.27 -15.08
N VAL A 93 -4.57 8.37 -14.12
CA VAL A 93 -4.65 8.71 -12.68
C VAL A 93 -3.47 9.60 -12.25
N GLY A 94 -2.28 9.32 -12.77
CA GLY A 94 -1.06 10.04 -12.42
C GLY A 94 -1.13 11.53 -12.74
N SER A 95 -1.62 11.90 -13.92
CA SER A 95 -1.71 13.30 -14.34
C SER A 95 -2.65 14.13 -13.46
N HIS A 96 -3.80 13.57 -13.09
CA HIS A 96 -4.74 14.22 -12.17
C HIS A 96 -4.15 14.35 -10.75
N LEU A 97 -3.34 13.39 -10.31
CA LEU A 97 -2.61 13.50 -9.04
C LEU A 97 -1.60 14.65 -9.11
N VAL A 98 -0.83 14.74 -10.20
CA VAL A 98 0.13 15.83 -10.43
C VAL A 98 -0.57 17.19 -10.38
N ASP A 99 -1.73 17.35 -11.05
CA ASP A 99 -2.53 18.57 -11.00
C ASP A 99 -2.88 18.97 -9.56
N ARG A 100 -3.38 18.00 -8.78
CA ARG A 100 -3.79 18.21 -7.38
C ARG A 100 -2.61 18.57 -6.49
N LEU A 101 -1.45 17.95 -6.68
CA LEU A 101 -0.26 18.20 -5.88
C LEU A 101 0.33 19.59 -6.16
N ILE A 102 0.39 19.98 -7.44
CA ILE A 102 0.86 21.32 -7.84
C ILE A 102 -0.11 22.40 -7.36
N ALA A 103 -1.43 22.18 -7.45
CA ALA A 103 -2.45 23.10 -6.95
C ALA A 103 -2.38 23.29 -5.43
N ARG A 104 -1.89 22.28 -4.69
CA ARG A 104 -1.61 22.37 -3.25
C ARG A 104 -0.30 23.10 -2.92
N GLY A 105 0.47 23.51 -3.93
CA GLY A 105 1.72 24.25 -3.75
C GLY A 105 2.95 23.38 -3.49
N HIS A 106 2.89 22.09 -3.82
CA HIS A 106 4.04 21.19 -3.75
C HIS A 106 4.88 21.25 -5.04
N SER A 107 6.15 20.87 -4.94
CA SER A 107 7.03 20.65 -6.08
C SER A 107 6.95 19.18 -6.49
N VAL A 108 6.65 18.93 -7.77
CA VAL A 108 6.35 17.59 -8.27
C VAL A 108 7.34 17.21 -9.38
N ILE A 109 7.95 16.04 -9.21
CA ILE A 109 8.80 15.38 -10.20
C ILE A 109 8.02 14.20 -10.75
N VAL A 110 7.75 14.21 -12.04
CA VAL A 110 7.14 13.07 -12.73
C VAL A 110 8.23 12.18 -13.30
N VAL A 111 8.15 10.88 -13.00
CA VAL A 111 9.02 9.85 -13.57
C VAL A 111 8.18 8.95 -14.45
N ASP A 112 8.37 8.99 -15.77
CA ASP A 112 7.55 8.23 -16.71
C ASP A 112 8.32 7.86 -17.98
N ASN A 113 8.20 6.62 -18.44
CA ASN A 113 8.82 6.15 -19.69
C ASN A 113 7.89 6.36 -20.91
N PHE A 114 6.67 6.83 -20.70
CA PHE A 114 5.58 6.98 -21.68
C PHE A 114 5.12 5.66 -22.31
N PHE A 115 5.18 4.54 -21.57
CA PHE A 115 4.72 3.25 -22.08
C PHE A 115 3.23 3.25 -22.46
N THR A 116 2.37 3.75 -21.56
CA THR A 116 0.93 4.00 -21.83
C THR A 116 0.51 5.45 -21.57
N GLY A 117 1.36 6.25 -20.93
CA GLY A 117 1.12 7.66 -20.65
C GLY A 117 1.24 8.55 -21.89
N ARG A 118 0.64 9.73 -21.84
CA ARG A 118 0.72 10.75 -22.91
C ARG A 118 1.36 12.02 -22.38
N LYS A 119 2.31 12.58 -23.13
CA LYS A 119 2.93 13.88 -22.81
C LYS A 119 1.90 15.00 -22.69
N ASP A 120 0.88 14.97 -23.54
CA ASP A 120 -0.20 15.95 -23.58
C ASP A 120 -0.89 16.13 -22.21
N ASN A 121 -0.94 15.08 -21.39
CA ASN A 121 -1.51 15.14 -20.03
C ASN A 121 -0.72 16.01 -19.06
N LEU A 122 0.50 16.43 -19.42
CA LEU A 122 1.40 17.22 -18.58
C LEU A 122 1.80 18.55 -19.22
N VAL A 123 1.35 18.82 -20.46
CA VAL A 123 1.85 19.96 -21.25
C VAL A 123 1.60 21.30 -20.55
N HIS A 124 0.45 21.43 -19.88
CA HIS A 124 0.08 22.64 -19.15
C HIS A 124 0.95 22.93 -17.93
N HIS A 125 1.77 21.98 -17.48
CA HIS A 125 2.74 22.21 -16.40
C HIS A 125 4.13 22.59 -16.90
N PHE A 126 4.43 22.50 -18.20
CA PHE A 126 5.73 22.94 -18.71
C PHE A 126 5.93 24.45 -18.47
N GLY A 127 7.10 24.81 -17.94
CA GLY A 127 7.42 26.18 -17.53
C GLY A 127 7.00 26.53 -16.10
N ASN A 128 6.26 25.66 -15.41
CA ASN A 128 6.00 25.84 -13.98
C ASN A 128 7.26 25.47 -13.18
N PRO A 129 7.82 26.38 -12.33
CA PRO A 129 9.03 26.11 -11.56
C PRO A 129 8.86 25.00 -10.51
N ARG A 130 7.62 24.59 -10.21
CA ARG A 130 7.30 23.47 -9.31
C ARG A 130 7.08 22.15 -10.04
N PHE A 131 7.29 22.09 -11.35
CA PHE A 131 7.10 20.88 -12.14
C PHE A 131 8.40 20.48 -12.84
N GLU A 132 8.74 19.20 -12.71
CA GLU A 132 9.86 18.57 -13.37
C GLU A 132 9.40 17.24 -14.00
N LEU A 133 9.87 16.93 -15.20
CA LEU A 133 9.59 15.68 -15.89
C LEU A 133 10.91 14.97 -16.19
N ILE A 134 11.05 13.78 -15.64
CA ILE A 134 12.16 12.87 -15.90
C ILE A 134 11.64 11.71 -16.74
N ARG A 135 12.09 11.63 -17.99
CA ARG A 135 11.80 10.47 -18.83
C ARG A 135 12.72 9.33 -18.41
N HIS A 136 12.19 8.37 -17.67
CA HIS A 136 12.97 7.27 -17.09
C HIS A 136 12.10 6.06 -16.84
N ASP A 137 12.68 4.86 -16.99
CA ASP A 137 12.02 3.62 -16.67
C ASP A 137 12.28 3.25 -15.20
N VAL A 138 11.22 3.03 -14.42
CA VAL A 138 11.32 2.73 -12.99
C VAL A 138 12.02 1.41 -12.67
N VAL A 139 12.23 0.54 -13.68
CA VAL A 139 13.05 -0.67 -13.55
C VAL A 139 14.53 -0.32 -13.33
N GLU A 140 14.99 0.79 -13.91
CA GLU A 140 16.37 1.25 -13.77
C GLU A 140 16.52 2.08 -12.48
N PRO A 141 17.61 1.90 -11.71
CA PRO A 141 17.84 2.67 -10.50
C PRO A 141 17.91 4.18 -10.76
N ILE A 142 17.27 4.97 -9.89
CA ILE A 142 17.35 6.44 -9.90
C ILE A 142 17.45 6.96 -8.47
N LEU A 143 18.37 7.89 -8.23
CA LEU A 143 18.56 8.53 -6.93
C LEU A 143 17.97 9.93 -6.97
N LEU A 144 16.92 10.14 -6.16
CA LEU A 144 16.22 11.43 -6.04
C LEU A 144 16.03 11.76 -4.56
N GLU A 145 16.41 12.99 -4.18
CA GLU A 145 16.12 13.52 -2.85
C GLU A 145 14.71 14.13 -2.82
N VAL A 146 13.79 13.47 -2.12
CA VAL A 146 12.37 13.82 -2.05
C VAL A 146 11.77 13.55 -0.68
N ASP A 147 10.70 14.28 -0.35
CA ASP A 147 9.93 14.05 0.88
C ASP A 147 8.96 12.88 0.75
N GLN A 148 8.39 12.66 -0.45
CA GLN A 148 7.34 11.66 -0.68
C GLN A 148 7.39 11.07 -2.09
N ILE A 149 6.91 9.82 -2.21
CA ILE A 149 6.84 9.07 -3.47
C ILE A 149 5.43 8.49 -3.63
N TYR A 150 4.81 8.75 -4.78
CA TYR A 150 3.62 8.07 -5.27
C TYR A 150 4.01 7.18 -6.45
N HIS A 151 3.83 5.86 -6.31
CA HIS A 151 4.20 4.91 -7.35
C HIS A 151 2.97 4.43 -8.12
N LEU A 152 2.75 4.97 -9.33
CA LEU A 152 1.61 4.61 -10.20
C LEU A 152 2.06 3.96 -11.53
N ALA A 153 3.37 3.81 -11.74
CA ALA A 153 3.94 3.05 -12.84
C ALA A 153 3.70 1.54 -12.65
N CYS A 154 2.47 1.09 -12.91
CA CYS A 154 2.13 -0.32 -12.93
C CYS A 154 1.86 -0.76 -14.39
N PRO A 155 2.53 -1.80 -14.92
CA PRO A 155 2.10 -2.41 -16.17
C PRO A 155 0.73 -3.04 -15.93
N ALA A 156 -0.28 -2.56 -16.65
CA ALA A 156 -1.62 -3.10 -16.52
C ALA A 156 -1.66 -4.58 -16.96
N SER A 157 -2.14 -5.44 -16.06
CA SER A 157 -2.68 -6.79 -16.26
C SER A 157 -1.75 -8.02 -16.06
N PRO A 158 -2.17 -8.99 -15.21
CA PRO A 158 -1.41 -10.16 -14.78
C PRO A 158 -1.55 -11.36 -15.74
N VAL A 159 -1.31 -11.22 -17.05
CA VAL A 159 -1.41 -12.38 -17.96
C VAL A 159 -0.27 -13.40 -17.70
N HIS A 160 0.78 -13.04 -16.95
CA HIS A 160 1.85 -13.96 -16.55
C HIS A 160 1.88 -14.37 -15.07
N TYR A 161 0.85 -14.07 -14.27
CA TYR A 161 0.80 -14.54 -12.87
C TYR A 161 0.28 -15.99 -12.72
N LYS A 162 -0.09 -16.64 -13.83
CA LYS A 162 -0.74 -17.95 -13.84
C LYS A 162 0.19 -19.16 -13.90
N PHE A 163 1.51 -18.97 -13.80
CA PHE A 163 2.48 -20.07 -14.01
C PHE A 163 3.42 -20.41 -12.85
N ASN A 164 3.19 -19.93 -11.61
CA ASN A 164 3.80 -20.59 -10.44
C ASN A 164 3.13 -20.25 -9.07
N PRO A 165 2.07 -20.96 -8.65
CA PRO A 165 1.43 -20.74 -7.34
C PRO A 165 2.22 -21.29 -6.13
N VAL A 166 3.44 -21.82 -6.30
CA VAL A 166 4.15 -22.55 -5.23
C VAL A 166 5.05 -21.64 -4.36
N LYS A 167 5.38 -20.41 -4.78
CA LYS A 167 6.28 -19.53 -4.01
C LYS A 167 5.60 -18.67 -2.93
N THR A 168 4.27 -18.66 -2.87
CA THR A 168 3.51 -17.83 -1.91
C THR A 168 3.43 -18.46 -0.52
N ILE A 169 3.54 -19.80 -0.38
CA ILE A 169 3.36 -20.48 0.92
C ILE A 169 4.64 -20.51 1.78
N ILE A 170 5.84 -20.37 1.20
CA ILE A 170 7.11 -20.53 1.95
C ILE A 170 7.57 -19.22 2.62
N SER A 171 7.11 -18.04 2.17
CA SER A 171 7.56 -16.76 2.74
C SER A 171 7.04 -16.48 4.16
N PHE A 172 6.07 -17.25 4.66
CA PHE A 172 5.54 -17.05 6.02
C PHE A 172 6.35 -17.76 7.11
N SER A 173 7.35 -18.59 6.76
CA SER A 173 8.17 -19.32 7.74
C SER A 173 9.51 -18.66 8.08
N SER A 174 9.92 -17.58 7.39
CA SER A 174 11.23 -16.93 7.63
C SER A 174 11.17 -15.53 8.24
N PHE A 175 10.02 -15.07 8.75
CA PHE A 175 9.92 -13.82 9.52
C PHE A 175 9.76 -14.04 11.04
N LEU A 176 10.13 -15.23 11.53
CA LEU A 176 10.44 -15.45 12.93
C LEU A 176 11.79 -16.16 13.05
N ASN A 177 12.85 -15.41 12.76
CA ASN A 177 14.10 -15.44 13.52
C ASN A 177 14.88 -14.14 13.30
#